data_AF-A0A928Y9Q2-F1
#
_entry.id   AF-A0A928Y9Q2-F1
#
_cell.length_a   1.000
_cell.length_b   1.000
_cell.length_c   1.000
_cell.angle_alpha   90.00
_cell.angle_beta   90.00
_cell.angle_gamma   90.00
#
_symmetry.space_group_name_H-M   'P 1'
#
loop_
_entity.id
_entity.type
_entity.pdbx_description
1 polymer ?
#
loop_
_entity_poly.entity_id
_entity_poly.type
_entity_poly.pdbx_seq_one_letter_code
_entity_poly.pdbx_strand_id
1 'polypeptide(L)'
;MQIPARVPGLKLLTIGWVAYGVIWIAPEGVLWQAVLLGGLTTAVLLAYLVQKVAGGRVVAVGWWLGGTAVTGALFGVLTGLLTLFFMALKTGLHAHGPEFTPAEINWVLAQMPLWTAVGLLTGAGLGLVVLGAVDKQ
;
A
#
# COMPACT_ATOMS: atom_id res chain seq x y z
N MET A 1 -2.27 23.91 0.27
CA MET A 1 -1.21 22.88 0.22
C MET A 1 -0.89 22.53 -1.22
N GLN A 2 0.36 22.66 -1.63
CA GLN A 2 0.78 22.25 -2.97
C GLN A 2 1.23 20.79 -2.94
N ILE A 3 0.61 19.94 -3.75
CA ILE A 3 1.00 18.54 -3.90
C ILE A 3 2.22 18.50 -4.83
N PRO A 4 3.32 17.80 -4.49
CA PRO A 4 4.47 17.67 -5.37
C PRO A 4 4.06 17.13 -6.75
N ALA A 5 4.58 17.73 -7.81
CA ALA A 5 4.34 17.25 -9.18
C ALA A 5 4.89 15.83 -9.40
N ARG A 6 5.90 15.43 -8.62
CA ARG A 6 6.45 14.08 -8.59
C ARG A 6 6.57 13.62 -7.14
N VAL A 7 6.09 12.41 -6.86
CA VAL A 7 6.21 11.81 -5.54
C VAL A 7 7.67 11.40 -5.34
N PRO A 8 8.35 11.93 -4.31
CA PRO A 8 9.75 11.58 -4.05
C PRO A 8 9.87 10.09 -3.75
N GLY A 9 10.90 9.45 -4.31
CA GLY A 9 11.16 8.03 -4.09
C GLY A 9 10.30 7.04 -4.88
N LEU A 10 9.24 7.47 -5.59
CA LEU A 10 8.36 6.55 -6.35
C LEU A 10 9.16 5.67 -7.33
N LYS A 11 10.14 6.24 -8.04
CA LYS A 11 11.01 5.47 -8.94
C LYS A 11 11.77 4.35 -8.22
N LEU A 12 12.37 4.65 -7.06
CA LEU A 12 13.12 3.66 -6.27
C LEU A 12 12.18 2.60 -5.69
N LEU A 13 11.00 3.02 -5.22
CA LEU A 13 9.97 2.11 -4.73
C LEU A 13 9.51 1.16 -5.84
N THR A 14 9.29 1.65 -7.06
CA THR A 14 8.94 0.81 -8.22
C THR A 14 10.05 -0.17 -8.56
N ILE A 15 11.32 0.26 -8.57
CA ILE A 15 12.45 -0.64 -8.82
C ILE A 15 12.52 -1.74 -7.75
N GLY A 16 12.40 -1.36 -6.48
CA GLY A 16 12.38 -2.31 -5.36
C GLY A 16 11.21 -3.28 -5.45
N TRP A 17 10.02 -2.80 -5.81
CA TRP A 17 8.83 -3.62 -6.04
C TRP A 17 9.03 -4.64 -7.16
N VAL A 18 9.57 -4.23 -8.32
CA VAL A 18 9.86 -5.15 -9.43
C VAL A 18 10.90 -6.20 -9.02
N ALA A 19 11.99 -5.77 -8.40
CA ALA A 19 13.04 -6.68 -7.93
C ALA A 19 12.50 -7.70 -6.91
N TYR A 20 11.68 -7.24 -5.96
CA TYR A 20 11.04 -8.11 -4.99
C TYR A 20 10.04 -9.06 -5.64
N GLY A 21 9.26 -8.61 -6.63
CA GLY A 21 8.32 -9.46 -7.37
C GLY A 21 9.02 -10.62 -8.08
N VAL A 22 10.20 -10.39 -8.66
CA VAL A 22 11.03 -11.46 -9.25
C VAL A 22 11.49 -12.46 -8.19
N ILE A 23 11.97 -11.97 -7.04
CA ILE A 23 12.42 -12.82 -5.93
C ILE A 23 11.25 -13.64 -5.35
N TRP A 24 10.07 -13.04 -5.24
CA TRP A 24 8.88 -13.63 -4.62
C TRP A 24 8.33 -14.85 -5.36
N ILE A 25 8.58 -14.96 -6.67
CA ILE A 25 8.15 -16.11 -7.49
C ILE A 25 8.90 -17.39 -7.10
N ALA A 26 10.17 -17.28 -6.69
CA ALA A 26 11.05 -18.43 -6.51
C ALA A 26 10.78 -19.30 -5.26
N PRO A 27 10.59 -18.76 -4.04
CA PRO A 27 10.32 -19.58 -2.87
C PRO A 27 8.88 -20.11 -2.88
N GLU A 28 8.61 -21.17 -2.13
CA GLU A 28 7.24 -21.62 -1.81
C GLU A 28 6.47 -20.57 -0.99
N GLY A 29 5.17 -20.78 -0.81
CA GLY A 29 4.24 -19.88 -0.16
C GLY A 29 4.63 -19.59 1.28
N VAL A 30 5.03 -18.33 1.53
CA VAL A 30 5.23 -17.82 2.88
C VAL A 30 4.38 -16.57 3.06
N LEU A 31 3.48 -16.59 4.05
CA LEU A 31 2.48 -15.53 4.25
C LEU A 31 3.07 -14.12 4.30
N TRP A 32 4.13 -13.89 5.09
CA TRP A 32 4.71 -12.55 5.24
C TRP A 32 5.24 -12.00 3.91
N GLN A 33 5.68 -12.87 2.99
CA GLN A 33 6.16 -12.46 1.67
C GLN A 33 5.01 -11.99 0.78
N ALA A 34 3.86 -12.68 0.83
CA ALA A 34 2.64 -12.24 0.15
C ALA A 34 2.12 -10.91 0.71
N VAL A 35 2.14 -10.74 2.04
CA VAL A 35 1.77 -9.48 2.70
C VAL A 35 2.70 -8.34 2.27
N LEU A 36 4.02 -8.59 2.24
CA LEU A 36 5.00 -7.60 1.81
C LEU A 36 4.79 -7.20 0.34
N LEU A 37 4.58 -8.17 -0.56
CA LEU A 37 4.29 -7.86 -1.96
C LEU A 37 2.97 -7.10 -2.13
N GLY A 38 1.92 -7.49 -1.39
CA GLY A 38 0.63 -6.79 -1.36
C GLY A 38 0.78 -5.33 -0.91
N GLY A 39 1.53 -5.09 0.16
CA GLY A 39 1.82 -3.75 0.68
C GLY A 39 2.65 -2.91 -0.29
N LEU A 40 3.73 -3.46 -0.85
CA LEU A 40 4.57 -2.78 -1.84
C LEU A 40 3.78 -2.41 -3.11
N THR A 41 2.96 -3.34 -3.61
CA THR A 41 2.12 -3.11 -4.79
C THR A 41 1.11 -2.00 -4.51
N THR A 42 0.47 -2.03 -3.34
CA THR A 42 -0.45 -0.97 -2.90
C THR A 42 0.25 0.39 -2.81
N ALA A 43 1.46 0.44 -2.22
CA ALA A 43 2.26 1.65 -2.09
C ALA A 43 2.54 2.28 -3.46
N VAL A 44 3.02 1.48 -4.42
CA VAL A 44 3.33 1.93 -5.78
C VAL A 44 2.07 2.44 -6.49
N LEU A 45 0.97 1.69 -6.43
CA LEU A 45 -0.28 2.05 -7.10
C LEU A 45 -0.87 3.34 -6.55
N LEU A 46 -0.96 3.49 -5.22
CA LEU A 46 -1.51 4.69 -4.61
C LEU A 46 -0.61 5.91 -4.82
N ALA A 47 0.70 5.77 -4.67
CA ALA A 47 1.64 6.84 -4.94
C ALA A 47 1.58 7.31 -6.40
N TYR A 48 1.51 6.37 -7.36
CA TYR A 48 1.33 6.68 -8.76
C TYR A 48 -0.01 7.38 -9.03
N LEU A 49 -1.11 6.89 -8.45
CA LEU A 49 -2.44 7.47 -8.65
C LEU A 49 -2.53 8.89 -8.09
N VAL A 50 -2.01 9.12 -6.88
CA VAL A 50 -1.94 10.45 -6.26
C VAL A 50 -1.12 11.39 -7.14
N GLN A 51 0.06 10.96 -7.61
CA GLN A 51 0.88 11.76 -8.52
C GLN A 51 0.13 12.11 -9.81
N LYS A 52 -0.51 11.12 -10.44
CA LYS A 52 -1.20 11.27 -11.73
C LYS A 52 -2.42 12.20 -11.63
N VAL A 53 -3.21 12.06 -10.58
CA VAL A 53 -4.50 12.76 -10.45
C VAL A 53 -4.33 14.13 -9.80
N ALA A 54 -3.44 14.24 -8.81
CA ALA A 54 -3.36 15.41 -7.94
C ALA A 54 -1.99 16.10 -7.94
N GLY A 55 -0.96 15.52 -8.58
CA GLY A 55 0.38 16.10 -8.64
C GLY A 55 0.40 17.51 -9.23
N GLY A 56 1.10 18.43 -8.55
CA GLY A 56 1.24 19.83 -8.95
C GLY A 56 0.03 20.71 -8.61
N ARG A 57 -1.09 20.14 -8.13
CA ARG A 57 -2.27 20.91 -7.77
C ARG A 57 -2.12 21.56 -6.39
N VAL A 58 -2.76 22.71 -6.23
CA VAL A 58 -2.97 23.33 -4.92
C VAL A 58 -4.33 22.91 -4.40
N VAL A 59 -4.36 22.32 -3.21
CA VAL A 59 -5.57 21.86 -2.55
C VAL A 59 -5.78 22.58 -1.21
N ALA A 60 -7.04 22.75 -0.82
CA ALA A 60 -7.38 23.28 0.50
C ALA A 60 -6.97 22.31 1.62
N VAL A 61 -6.77 22.82 2.83
CA VAL A 61 -6.29 22.04 3.98
C VAL A 61 -7.21 20.87 4.33
N GLY A 62 -8.54 21.09 4.32
CA GLY A 62 -9.50 20.02 4.59
C GLY A 62 -9.41 18.88 3.57
N TRP A 63 -9.26 19.21 2.28
CA TRP A 63 -9.07 18.24 1.21
C TRP A 63 -7.73 17.50 1.29
N TRP A 64 -6.68 18.19 1.75
CA TRP A 64 -5.38 17.57 2.03
C TRP A 64 -5.50 16.51 3.14
N LEU A 65 -6.03 16.90 4.30
CA LEU A 65 -6.18 15.99 5.45
C LEU A 65 -7.12 14.81 5.14
N GLY A 66 -8.26 15.09 4.51
CA GLY A 66 -9.17 14.05 4.04
C GLY A 66 -8.50 13.12 3.02
N GLY A 67 -7.77 13.70 2.06
CA GLY A 67 -7.06 12.95 1.03
C GLY A 67 -5.98 12.02 1.59
N THR A 68 -5.16 12.48 2.54
CA THR A 68 -4.11 11.63 3.15
C THR A 68 -4.70 10.55 4.05
N ALA A 69 -5.75 10.86 4.83
CA ALA A 69 -6.47 9.89 5.64
C ALA A 69 -7.12 8.80 4.78
N VAL A 70 -7.83 9.18 3.71
CA VAL A 70 -8.44 8.24 2.77
C VAL A 70 -7.38 7.40 2.06
N THR A 71 -6.28 7.99 1.62
CA THR A 71 -5.17 7.25 0.99
C THR A 71 -4.59 6.22 1.96
N GLY A 72 -4.42 6.59 3.24
CA GLY A 72 -3.98 5.66 4.28
C GLY A 72 -4.97 4.53 4.54
N ALA A 73 -6.27 4.81 4.59
CA ALA A 73 -7.30 3.78 4.72
C ALA A 73 -7.29 2.81 3.52
N LEU A 74 -7.21 3.37 2.30
CA LEU A 74 -7.07 2.61 1.06
C LEU A 74 -5.82 1.73 1.07
N PHE A 75 -4.71 2.23 1.64
CA PHE A 75 -3.49 1.44 1.78
C PHE A 75 -3.74 0.16 2.58
N GLY A 76 -4.44 0.25 3.72
CA GLY A 76 -4.72 -0.91 4.57
C GLY A 76 -5.61 -1.95 3.87
N VAL A 77 -6.75 -1.52 3.31
CA VAL A 77 -7.70 -2.44 2.66
C VAL A 77 -7.13 -3.06 1.38
N LEU A 78 -6.45 -2.28 0.53
CA LEU A 78 -5.87 -2.79 -0.71
C LEU A 78 -4.69 -3.72 -0.44
N THR A 79 -3.92 -3.49 0.64
CA THR A 79 -2.86 -4.41 1.06
C THR A 79 -3.44 -5.80 1.34
N GLY A 80 -4.54 -5.89 2.10
CA GLY A 80 -5.20 -7.18 2.36
C GLY A 80 -5.75 -7.83 1.09
N LEU A 81 -6.47 -7.07 0.25
CA LEU A 81 -7.04 -7.59 -1.00
C LEU A 81 -5.95 -8.08 -1.97
N LEU A 82 -4.87 -7.33 -2.14
CA LEU A 82 -3.75 -7.74 -3.00
C LEU A 82 -2.96 -8.90 -2.40
N THR A 83 -2.83 -8.97 -1.07
CA THR A 83 -2.24 -10.15 -0.40
C THR A 83 -3.03 -11.41 -0.75
N LEU A 84 -4.37 -11.38 -0.61
CA LEU A 84 -5.23 -12.51 -0.96
C LEU A 84 -5.13 -12.88 -2.45
N PHE A 85 -5.10 -11.87 -3.32
CA PHE A 85 -4.86 -12.07 -4.76
C PHE A 85 -3.52 -12.77 -5.03
N PHE A 86 -2.43 -12.33 -4.38
CA PHE A 86 -1.12 -12.96 -4.55
C PHE A 86 -1.05 -14.37 -3.95
N MET A 87 -1.74 -14.63 -2.84
CA MET A 87 -1.88 -15.99 -2.29
C MET A 87 -2.57 -16.93 -3.29
N ALA A 88 -3.65 -16.47 -3.90
CA ALA A 88 -4.38 -17.22 -4.93
C ALA A 88 -3.54 -17.42 -6.19
N LEU A 89 -2.86 -16.37 -6.68
CA LEU A 89 -2.00 -16.43 -7.84
C LEU A 89 -0.86 -17.44 -7.64
N LYS A 90 -0.17 -17.36 -6.50
CA LYS A 90 0.94 -18.24 -6.17
C LYS A 90 0.48 -19.71 -6.12
N THR A 91 -0.60 -19.98 -5.39
CA THR A 91 -1.23 -21.31 -5.35
C THR A 91 -1.58 -21.83 -6.75
N GLY A 92 -2.02 -20.97 -7.66
CA GLY A 92 -2.32 -21.35 -9.05
C GLY A 92 -1.09 -21.61 -9.92
N LEU A 93 0.07 -21.04 -9.57
CA LEU A 93 1.34 -21.26 -10.27
C LEU A 93 2.05 -22.55 -9.83
N HIS A 94 1.82 -23.02 -8.60
CA HIS A 94 2.42 -24.25 -8.09
C HIS A 94 1.49 -25.47 -8.26
N ALA A 95 1.94 -26.47 -9.00
CA ALA A 95 1.13 -27.63 -9.40
C ALA A 95 0.97 -28.73 -8.32
N HIS A 96 1.40 -28.49 -7.08
CA HIS A 96 1.47 -29.52 -6.03
C HIS A 96 0.53 -29.28 -4.84
N GLY A 97 -0.44 -28.37 -4.98
CA GLY A 97 -1.52 -28.15 -4.02
C GLY A 97 -1.54 -26.74 -3.42
N PRO A 98 -2.38 -26.50 -2.41
CA PRO A 98 -2.47 -25.22 -1.74
C PRO A 98 -1.16 -24.83 -1.05
N GLU A 99 -0.61 -23.67 -1.43
CA GLU A 99 0.59 -23.11 -0.78
C GLU A 99 0.28 -22.36 0.51
N PHE A 100 -0.98 -21.98 0.71
CA PHE A 100 -1.43 -21.28 1.91
C PHE A 100 -2.58 -22.03 2.56
N THR A 101 -2.54 -22.07 3.88
CA THR A 101 -3.56 -22.72 4.69
C THR A 101 -4.81 -21.84 4.82
N PRO A 102 -5.99 -22.44 5.08
CA PRO A 102 -7.19 -21.67 5.42
C PRO A 102 -7.01 -20.72 6.62
N ALA A 103 -6.17 -21.10 7.58
CA ALA A 103 -5.87 -20.28 8.76
C ALA A 103 -5.15 -18.98 8.36
N GLU A 104 -4.20 -19.04 7.43
CA GLU A 104 -3.49 -17.85 6.94
C GLU A 104 -4.40 -16.92 6.14
N ILE A 105 -5.29 -17.46 5.31
CA ILE A 105 -6.30 -16.67 4.59
C ILE A 105 -7.22 -15.94 5.56
N ASN A 106 -7.74 -16.67 6.56
CA ASN A 106 -8.60 -16.10 7.60
C ASN A 106 -7.87 -15.05 8.44
N TRP A 107 -6.57 -15.25 8.71
CA TRP A 107 -5.76 -14.26 9.39
C TRP A 107 -5.69 -12.95 8.61
N VAL A 108 -5.43 -12.99 7.29
CA VAL A 108 -5.40 -11.77 6.45
C VAL A 108 -6.74 -11.04 6.51
N LEU A 109 -7.85 -11.76 6.34
CA LEU A 109 -9.19 -11.20 6.42
C LEU A 109 -9.47 -10.55 7.79
N ALA A 110 -9.07 -11.20 8.88
CA ALA A 110 -9.23 -10.69 10.23
C ALA A 110 -8.37 -9.45 10.52
N GLN A 111 -7.21 -9.31 9.86
CA GLN A 111 -6.33 -8.16 10.02
C GLN A 111 -6.73 -6.94 9.19
N MET A 112 -7.47 -7.13 8.08
CA MET A 112 -7.87 -6.04 7.18
C MET A 112 -8.53 -4.84 7.88
N PRO A 113 -9.47 -5.01 8.83
CA PRO A 113 -10.05 -3.89 9.57
C PRO A 113 -9.00 -3.11 10.37
N LEU A 114 -8.08 -3.82 11.05
CA LEU A 114 -7.00 -3.21 11.82
C LEU A 114 -6.06 -2.43 10.90
N TRP A 115 -5.61 -3.03 9.79
CA TRP A 115 -4.73 -2.35 8.84
C TRP A 115 -5.37 -1.13 8.21
N THR A 116 -6.68 -1.18 7.94
CA THR A 116 -7.44 -0.03 7.43
C THR A 116 -7.49 1.10 8.46
N ALA A 117 -7.76 0.78 9.73
CA ALA A 117 -7.79 1.76 10.80
C ALA A 117 -6.39 2.38 11.05
N VAL A 118 -5.36 1.55 11.14
CA VAL A 118 -3.96 1.99 11.29
C VAL A 118 -3.54 2.85 10.10
N GLY A 119 -3.87 2.43 8.88
CA GLY A 119 -3.60 3.17 7.65
C GLY A 119 -4.28 4.54 7.66
N LEU A 120 -5.57 4.60 8.00
CA LEU A 120 -6.32 5.86 8.12
C LEU A 120 -5.67 6.82 9.11
N LEU A 121 -5.35 6.34 10.32
CA LEU A 121 -4.74 7.16 11.36
C LEU A 121 -3.33 7.62 10.97
N THR A 122 -2.54 6.73 10.35
CA THR A 122 -1.20 7.05 9.85
C THR A 122 -1.27 8.10 8.74
N GLY A 123 -2.19 7.95 7.79
CA GLY A 123 -2.40 8.91 6.70
C GLY A 123 -2.86 10.28 7.21
N ALA A 124 -3.77 10.31 8.18
CA ALA A 124 -4.18 11.55 8.84
C ALA A 124 -3.00 12.20 9.59
N GLY A 125 -2.25 11.42 10.37
CA GLY A 125 -1.07 11.87 11.11
C GLY A 125 0.00 12.45 10.21
N LEU A 126 0.33 11.79 9.10
CA LEU A 126 1.27 12.31 8.09
C LEU A 126 0.78 13.61 7.46
N GLY A 127 -0.53 13.70 7.16
CA GLY A 127 -1.15 14.93 6.65
C GLY A 127 -0.95 16.12 7.60
N LEU A 128 -1.13 15.90 8.91
CA LEU A 128 -0.93 16.90 9.95
C LEU A 128 0.55 17.28 10.12
N VAL A 129 1.47 16.31 10.08
CA VAL A 129 2.92 16.56 10.16
C VAL A 129 3.36 17.48 9.01
N VAL A 130 2.88 17.23 7.79
CA VAL A 130 3.22 18.08 6.63
C VAL A 130 2.68 19.50 6.79
N LEU A 131 1.46 19.68 7.30
CA LEU A 131 0.92 21.01 7.59
C LEU A 131 1.78 21.76 8.60
N GLY A 132 2.10 21.12 9.74
CA GLY A 132 2.92 21.73 10.78
C GLY A 132 4.37 22.00 10.37
N ALA A 133 4.87 21.35 9.31
CA ALA A 133 6.18 21.63 8.73
C ALA A 133 6.16 22.83 7.77
N VAL A 134 5.05 23.05 7.05
CA VAL A 134 4.89 24.18 6.12
C VAL A 134 4.63 25.48 6.88
N ASP A 135 3.89 25.46 7.99
CA ASP A 135 3.60 26.67 8.80
C ASP A 135 4.86 27.29 9.47
N LYS A 136 5.99 26.56 9.48
CA LYS A 136 7.27 27.02 10.06
C LYS A 136 8.21 27.68 9.05
N GLN A 137 7.83 27.74 7.76
CA GLN A 137 8.59 28.38 6.68
C GLN A 137 7.98 29.73 6.33
#